data_AF-A0A352VN69-F1
#
_entry.id   AF-A0A352VN69-F1
#
_cell.length_a   1.000
_cell.length_b   1.000
_cell.length_c   1.000
_cell.angle_alpha   90.00
_cell.angle_beta   90.00
_cell.angle_gamma   90.00
#
_symmetry.space_group_name_H-M   'P 1'
#
loop_
_entity.id
_entity.type
_entity.pdbx_description
1 polymer ?
#
loop_
_entity_poly.entity_id
_entity_poly.type
_entity_poly.pdbx_seq_one_letter_code
_entity_poly.pdbx_strand_id
1 'polypeptide(L)'
;MGMFGRAICGAKAGAVAAAGVALSFFVLDLIQFQPLATAGALSGAAFGPTAGVELDLASVSGVIAGLATAFRIATFTVVHFLMFSLVGISASLIFDWRQPVGLRPVLVVAALCAAAFSGTIAMSGSVVALEYLGPSALIAASFLAGVLLCGYLRLAAMPEPEETPTD
;
A
#
# COMPACT_ATOMS: atom_id res chain seq x y z
N MET A 1 -23.37 4.21 -12.08
CA MET A 1 -22.75 4.48 -10.76
C MET A 1 -22.46 5.97 -10.65
N GLY A 2 -23.00 6.66 -9.66
CA GLY A 2 -22.75 8.10 -9.46
C GLY A 2 -21.31 8.39 -9.01
N MET A 3 -20.90 9.66 -8.99
CA MET A 3 -19.55 10.10 -8.61
C MET A 3 -19.12 9.61 -7.23
N PHE A 4 -20.03 9.66 -6.25
CA PHE A 4 -19.79 9.16 -4.89
C PHE A 4 -19.55 7.64 -4.86
N GLY A 5 -20.32 6.88 -5.65
CA GLY A 5 -20.12 5.44 -5.79
C GLY A 5 -18.76 5.10 -6.39
N ARG A 6 -18.35 5.83 -7.44
CA ARG A 6 -17.01 5.67 -8.04
C ARG A 6 -15.91 5.93 -7.02
N ALA A 7 -16.03 7.00 -6.23
CA ALA A 7 -15.07 7.32 -5.18
C ALA A 7 -14.96 6.22 -4.11
N ILE A 8 -16.08 5.68 -3.62
CA ILE A 8 -16.07 4.56 -2.67
C ILE A 8 -15.39 3.33 -3.27
N CYS A 9 -15.71 2.99 -4.52
CA CYS A 9 -15.08 1.89 -5.23
C CYS A 9 -13.56 2.12 -5.41
N GLY A 10 -13.18 3.36 -5.73
CA GLY A 10 -11.79 3.81 -5.78
C GLY A 10 -11.06 3.61 -4.46
N ALA A 11 -11.66 4.06 -3.35
CA ALA A 11 -11.08 3.89 -2.03
C ALA A 11 -10.88 2.41 -1.68
N LYS A 12 -11.87 1.55 -1.97
CA LYS A 12 -11.76 0.09 -1.79
C LYS A 12 -10.64 -0.51 -2.64
N ALA A 13 -10.55 -0.14 -3.91
CA ALA A 13 -9.49 -0.60 -4.81
C ALA A 13 -8.10 -0.21 -4.29
N GLY A 14 -7.97 1.02 -3.80
CA GLY A 14 -6.77 1.52 -3.14
C GLY A 14 -6.40 0.70 -1.91
N ALA A 15 -7.35 0.47 -1.00
CA ALA A 15 -7.13 -0.34 0.19
C ALA A 15 -6.72 -1.79 -0.13
N VAL A 16 -7.32 -2.41 -1.16
CA VAL A 16 -6.95 -3.75 -1.64
C VAL A 16 -5.53 -3.77 -2.19
N ALA A 17 -5.16 -2.76 -3.00
CA ALA A 17 -3.79 -2.64 -3.49
C ALA A 17 -2.78 -2.41 -2.36
N ALA A 18 -3.13 -1.60 -1.36
CA ALA A 18 -2.31 -1.35 -0.18
C ALA A 18 -2.06 -2.64 0.60
N ALA A 19 -3.12 -3.44 0.81
CA ALA A 19 -3.04 -4.73 1.47
C ALA A 19 -2.19 -5.72 0.67
N GLY A 20 -2.35 -5.78 -0.65
CA GLY A 20 -1.55 -6.66 -1.51
C GLY A 20 -0.05 -6.33 -1.47
N VAL A 21 0.31 -5.04 -1.48
CA VAL A 21 1.70 -4.62 -1.30
C VAL A 21 2.22 -4.99 0.09
N ALA A 22 1.47 -4.67 1.16
CA ALA A 22 1.87 -5.00 2.53
C ALA A 22 2.05 -6.51 2.72
N LEU A 23 1.13 -7.32 2.19
CA LEU A 23 1.20 -8.77 2.21
C LEU A 23 2.43 -9.29 1.46
N SER A 24 2.75 -8.70 0.30
CA SER A 24 3.93 -9.12 -0.48
C SER A 24 5.23 -8.92 0.31
N PHE A 25 5.39 -7.78 0.99
CA PHE A 25 6.53 -7.54 1.86
C PHE A 25 6.53 -8.45 3.08
N PHE A 26 5.37 -8.68 3.70
CA PHE A 26 5.25 -9.61 4.80
C PHE A 26 5.67 -11.03 4.42
N VAL A 27 5.30 -11.52 3.23
CA VAL A 27 5.73 -12.83 2.73
C VAL A 27 7.24 -12.86 2.48
N LEU A 28 7.82 -11.81 1.90
CA LEU A 28 9.27 -11.72 1.70
C LEU A 28 10.04 -11.71 3.03
N ASP A 29 9.56 -10.93 4.00
CA ASP A 29 10.08 -10.86 5.37
C ASP A 29 10.05 -12.24 6.05
N LEU A 30 8.96 -13.00 5.87
CA LEU A 30 8.84 -14.37 6.39
C LEU A 30 9.84 -15.34 5.74
N ILE A 31 10.05 -15.25 4.43
CA ILE A 31 11.04 -16.07 3.71
C ILE A 31 12.45 -15.79 4.24
N GLN A 32 12.72 -14.55 4.67
CA GLN A 32 13.98 -14.12 5.26
C GLN A 32 14.08 -14.38 6.78
N PHE A 33 13.06 -14.98 7.40
CA PHE A 33 12.96 -15.20 8.85
C PHE A 33 13.05 -13.91 9.69
N GLN A 34 12.64 -12.78 9.14
CA GLN A 34 12.62 -11.49 9.81
C GLN A 34 11.23 -10.86 9.70
N PRO A 35 10.22 -11.37 10.45
CA PRO A 35 8.85 -10.89 10.33
C PRO A 35 8.78 -9.39 10.66
N LEU A 36 8.06 -8.63 9.82
CA LEU A 36 7.88 -7.18 9.94
C LEU A 36 9.17 -6.36 9.76
N ALA A 37 10.27 -6.94 9.26
CA ALA A 37 11.50 -6.21 8.99
C ALA A 37 11.27 -5.00 8.08
N THR A 38 10.53 -5.19 6.98
CA THR A 38 10.24 -4.10 6.04
C THR A 38 9.34 -3.04 6.70
N ALA A 39 8.30 -3.45 7.43
CA ALA A 39 7.41 -2.51 8.11
C ALA A 39 8.10 -1.74 9.23
N GLY A 40 8.96 -2.41 10.00
CA GLY A 40 9.81 -1.82 11.04
C GLY A 40 10.83 -0.85 10.45
N ALA A 41 11.50 -1.23 9.36
CA ALA A 41 12.46 -0.37 8.68
C ALA A 41 11.80 0.88 8.07
N LEU A 42 10.65 0.73 7.40
CA LEU A 42 9.93 1.85 6.81
C LEU A 42 9.35 2.80 7.86
N SER A 43 8.75 2.26 8.93
CA SER A 43 8.23 3.09 10.02
C SER A 43 9.35 3.73 10.85
N GLY A 44 10.46 3.02 11.09
CA GLY A 44 11.65 3.54 11.75
C GLY A 44 12.35 4.61 10.91
N ALA A 45 12.36 4.45 9.58
CA ALA A 45 12.82 5.50 8.70
C ALA A 45 11.88 6.71 8.81
N ALA A 46 10.57 6.55 8.58
CA ALA A 46 9.60 7.66 8.61
C ALA A 46 9.56 8.42 9.96
N PHE A 47 9.59 7.72 11.10
CA PHE A 47 9.43 8.35 12.41
C PHE A 47 10.76 8.50 13.20
N GLY A 48 11.90 8.27 12.53
CA GLY A 48 13.24 8.33 13.10
C GLY A 48 13.67 7.04 13.80
N PRO A 49 14.99 6.75 13.86
CA PRO A 49 15.51 5.48 14.35
C PRO A 49 15.20 5.30 15.85
N THR A 50 14.51 4.21 16.18
CA THR A 50 14.69 3.56 17.49
C THR A 50 15.88 2.62 17.34
N ALA A 51 17.08 3.18 17.39
CA ALA A 51 18.29 2.39 17.35
C ALA A 51 18.29 1.36 18.49
N GLY A 52 18.28 0.06 18.15
CA GLY A 52 18.93 -0.98 18.94
C GLY A 52 18.41 -1.28 20.35
N VAL A 53 17.15 -0.98 20.69
CA VAL A 53 16.60 -1.53 21.93
C VAL A 53 16.23 -2.99 21.65
N GLU A 54 17.11 -3.91 22.02
CA GLU A 54 16.74 -5.33 22.16
C GLU A 54 15.40 -5.38 22.88
N LEU A 55 14.46 -6.14 22.31
CA LEU A 55 13.09 -6.23 22.80
C LEU A 55 13.13 -7.02 24.12
N ASP A 56 13.58 -6.35 25.17
CA ASP A 56 13.70 -6.91 26.49
C ASP A 56 12.34 -6.90 27.16
N LEU A 57 11.58 -7.96 26.90
CA LEU A 57 10.28 -8.19 27.53
C LEU A 57 10.39 -8.37 29.05
N ALA A 58 11.60 -8.51 29.60
CA ALA A 58 11.83 -8.59 31.04
C ALA A 58 11.93 -7.22 31.71
N SER A 59 12.11 -6.13 30.95
CA SER A 59 12.14 -4.76 31.48
C SER A 59 10.95 -3.92 31.01
N VAL A 60 10.45 -3.05 31.91
CA VAL A 60 9.40 -2.07 31.61
C VAL A 60 9.84 -1.15 30.45
N SER A 61 11.13 -0.83 30.36
CA SER A 61 11.71 -0.08 29.25
C SER A 61 11.64 -0.81 27.92
N GLY A 62 11.90 -2.12 27.87
CA GLY A 62 11.81 -2.89 26.63
C GLY A 62 10.36 -3.08 26.17
N VAL A 63 9.42 -3.26 27.10
CA VAL A 63 7.98 -3.28 26.79
C VAL A 63 7.51 -1.94 26.21
N ILE A 64 7.91 -0.81 26.78
CA ILE A 64 7.55 0.53 26.27
C ILE A 64 8.14 0.77 24.88
N ALA A 65 9.40 0.36 24.65
CA ALA A 65 10.04 0.48 23.34
C ALA A 65 9.35 -0.39 22.28
N GLY A 66 8.94 -1.60 22.63
CA GLY A 66 8.14 -2.48 21.77
C GLY A 66 6.79 -1.85 21.41
N LEU A 67 6.08 -1.27 22.38
CA LEU A 67 4.79 -0.61 22.15
C LEU A 67 4.93 0.63 21.25
N ALA A 68 5.98 1.43 21.46
CA ALA A 68 6.28 2.59 20.63
C ALA A 68 6.58 2.19 19.17
N THR A 69 7.30 1.08 18.98
CA THR A 69 7.59 0.53 17.64
C THR A 69 6.31 0.02 16.97
N ALA A 70 5.47 -0.73 17.70
CA ALA A 70 4.18 -1.19 17.20
C ALA A 70 3.25 -0.03 16.81
N PHE A 71 3.19 1.02 17.63
CA PHE A 71 2.41 2.22 17.32
C PHE A 71 2.89 2.94 16.06
N ARG A 72 4.20 3.02 15.83
CA ARG A 72 4.78 3.61 14.62
C ARG A 72 4.49 2.77 13.38
N ILE A 73 4.64 1.44 13.47
CA ILE A 73 4.25 0.52 12.39
C ILE A 73 2.78 0.71 12.06
N ALA A 74 1.90 0.68 13.07
CA ALA A 74 0.46 0.87 12.88
C ALA A 74 0.14 2.22 12.23
N THR A 75 0.75 3.30 12.71
CA THR A 75 0.57 4.65 12.14
C THR A 75 1.02 4.69 10.67
N PHE A 76 2.21 4.15 10.37
CA PHE A 76 2.71 4.06 9.00
C PHE A 76 1.77 3.26 8.10
N THR A 77 1.28 2.11 8.57
CA THR A 77 0.32 1.29 7.86
C THR A 77 -0.98 2.06 7.59
N VAL A 78 -1.52 2.78 8.57
CA VAL A 78 -2.74 3.60 8.35
C VAL A 78 -2.49 4.66 7.27
N VAL A 79 -1.37 5.38 7.33
CA VAL A 79 -1.03 6.39 6.31
C VAL A 79 -0.87 5.74 4.92
N HIS A 80 -0.22 4.59 4.83
CA HIS A 80 -0.09 3.81 3.59
C HIS A 80 -1.46 3.48 2.98
N PHE A 81 -2.40 2.97 3.78
CA PHE A 81 -3.76 2.67 3.33
C PHE A 81 -4.53 3.91 2.89
N LEU A 82 -4.40 5.03 3.62
CA LEU A 82 -5.04 6.30 3.26
C LEU A 82 -4.51 6.83 1.92
N MET A 83 -3.19 6.83 1.74
CA MET A 83 -2.55 7.32 0.51
C MET A 83 -2.95 6.48 -0.71
N PHE A 84 -2.95 5.15 -0.58
CA PHE A 84 -3.42 4.27 -1.65
C PHE A 84 -4.92 4.44 -1.92
N SER A 85 -5.73 4.66 -0.89
CA SER A 85 -7.16 4.96 -1.07
C SER A 85 -7.37 6.26 -1.84
N LEU A 86 -6.57 7.31 -1.59
CA LEU A 86 -6.59 8.55 -2.37
C LEU A 86 -6.17 8.33 -3.83
N VAL A 87 -5.14 7.51 -4.08
CA VAL A 87 -4.75 7.12 -5.44
C VAL A 87 -5.88 6.37 -6.12
N GLY A 88 -6.55 5.45 -5.42
CA GLY A 88 -7.69 4.70 -5.94
C GLY A 88 -8.90 5.57 -6.25
N ILE A 89 -9.25 6.53 -5.38
CA ILE A 89 -10.27 7.54 -5.66
C ILE A 89 -9.91 8.30 -6.92
N SER A 90 -8.68 8.82 -7.01
CA SER A 90 -8.20 9.58 -8.18
C SER A 90 -8.29 8.75 -9.47
N ALA A 91 -7.80 7.52 -9.45
CA ALA A 91 -7.85 6.59 -10.58
C ALA A 91 -9.30 6.26 -10.99
N SER A 92 -10.20 6.08 -10.02
CA SER A 92 -11.62 5.81 -10.27
C SER A 92 -12.35 6.97 -10.94
N LEU A 93 -11.90 8.22 -10.72
CA LEU A 93 -12.49 9.42 -11.28
C LEU A 93 -11.90 9.80 -12.64
N ILE A 94 -10.58 9.60 -12.83
CA ILE A 94 -9.85 9.99 -14.04
C ILE A 94 -10.11 9.03 -15.20
N PHE A 95 -10.12 7.71 -14.93
CA PHE A 95 -10.20 6.70 -15.98
C PHE A 95 -11.61 6.13 -16.11
N ASP A 96 -11.98 5.75 -17.35
CA ASP A 96 -13.15 4.93 -17.60
C ASP A 96 -12.77 3.45 -17.60
N TRP A 97 -13.30 2.72 -16.62
CA TRP A 97 -12.98 1.32 -16.35
C TRP A 97 -13.91 0.35 -17.08
N ARG A 98 -14.89 0.87 -17.84
CA ARG A 98 -15.78 0.06 -18.69
C ARG A 98 -15.08 -0.50 -19.93
N GLN A 99 -13.98 0.15 -20.35
CA GLN A 99 -13.18 -0.31 -21.47
C GLN A 99 -12.03 -1.21 -21.01
N PRO A 100 -11.53 -2.12 -21.88
CA PRO A 100 -10.40 -2.95 -21.56
C PRO A 100 -9.19 -2.09 -21.15
N VAL A 101 -8.73 -2.32 -19.93
CA VAL A 101 -7.61 -1.59 -19.32
C VAL A 101 -6.31 -2.03 -20.00
N GLY A 102 -5.69 -1.13 -20.77
CA GLY A 102 -4.37 -1.34 -21.37
C GLY A 102 -3.22 -1.11 -20.39
N LEU A 103 -1.98 -1.25 -20.86
CA LEU A 103 -0.78 -1.04 -20.03
C LEU A 103 -0.65 0.41 -19.51
N ARG A 104 -1.11 1.39 -20.28
CA ARG A 104 -0.99 2.83 -19.94
C ARG A 104 -1.60 3.20 -18.57
N PRO A 105 -2.90 2.93 -18.28
CA PRO A 105 -3.48 3.24 -16.97
C PRO A 105 -2.78 2.50 -15.82
N VAL A 106 -2.30 1.27 -16.04
CA VAL A 106 -1.50 0.54 -15.02
C VAL A 106 -0.21 1.29 -14.71
N LEU A 107 0.52 1.76 -15.73
CA LEU A 107 1.75 2.53 -15.53
C LEU A 107 1.49 3.87 -14.85
N VAL A 108 0.41 4.57 -15.20
CA VAL A 108 0.04 5.84 -14.55
C VAL A 108 -0.31 5.62 -13.09
N VAL A 109 -1.14 4.62 -12.78
CA VAL A 109 -1.50 4.29 -11.39
C VAL A 109 -0.27 3.83 -10.61
N ALA A 110 0.60 3.01 -11.21
CA ALA A 110 1.86 2.62 -10.58
C ALA A 110 2.74 3.84 -10.26
N ALA A 111 2.86 4.79 -11.19
CA ALA A 111 3.59 6.03 -10.95
C ALA A 111 2.95 6.87 -9.82
N LEU A 112 1.61 6.93 -9.76
CA LEU A 112 0.89 7.61 -8.68
C LEU A 112 1.12 6.92 -7.32
N CYS A 113 1.13 5.58 -7.27
CA CYS A 113 1.47 4.82 -6.06
C CYS A 113 2.91 5.09 -5.62
N ALA A 114 3.86 5.10 -6.57
CA ALA A 114 5.26 5.43 -6.28
C ALA A 114 5.41 6.87 -5.75
N ALA A 115 4.70 7.82 -6.35
CA ALA A 115 4.70 9.22 -5.92
C ALA A 115 4.05 9.38 -4.54
N ALA A 116 2.95 8.71 -4.26
CA ALA A 116 2.28 8.73 -2.97
C ALA A 116 3.16 8.12 -1.86
N PHE A 117 3.84 7.02 -2.16
CA PHE A 117 4.82 6.41 -1.27
C PHE A 117 6.01 7.35 -1.01
N SER A 118 6.61 7.89 -2.07
CA SER A 118 7.75 8.82 -1.97
C SER A 118 7.37 10.11 -1.23
N GLY A 119 6.17 10.62 -1.45
CA GLY A 119 5.63 11.78 -0.74
C GLY A 119 5.44 11.51 0.76
N THR A 120 4.95 10.32 1.12
CA THR A 120 4.81 9.90 2.52
C THR A 120 6.16 9.89 3.23
N ILE A 121 7.19 9.37 2.55
CA ILE A 121 8.56 9.33 3.07
C ILE A 121 9.17 10.75 3.17
N ALA A 122 8.97 11.58 2.15
CA ALA A 122 9.48 12.96 2.13
C ALA A 122 8.85 13.83 3.23
N MET A 123 7.54 13.72 3.46
CA MET A 123 6.84 14.42 4.54
C MET A 123 7.31 13.98 5.92
N SER A 124 7.79 12.74 6.01
CA SER A 124 8.34 12.16 7.24
C SER A 124 9.80 12.60 7.51
N GLY A 125 10.40 13.38 6.59
CA GLY A 125 11.75 13.92 6.76
C GLY A 125 12.86 12.88 6.61
N SER A 126 12.57 11.68 6.08
CA SER A 126 13.48 10.55 6.11
C SER A 126 13.86 10.05 4.72
N VAL A 127 14.91 10.64 4.15
CA VAL A 127 15.50 10.17 2.88
C VAL A 127 16.02 8.72 2.96
N VAL A 128 16.33 8.25 4.17
CA VAL A 128 16.87 6.92 4.46
C VAL A 128 15.88 5.80 4.12
N ALA A 129 14.56 6.05 4.21
CA ALA A 129 13.55 5.03 3.90
C ALA A 129 13.56 4.61 2.42
N LEU A 130 13.83 5.57 1.53
CA LEU A 130 13.89 5.37 0.08
C LEU A 130 15.15 4.60 -0.32
N GLU A 131 16.26 4.84 0.37
CA GLU A 131 17.51 4.11 0.17
C GLU A 131 17.41 2.65 0.65
N TYR A 132 16.70 2.41 1.77
CA TYR A 132 16.54 1.08 2.34
C TYR A 132 15.74 0.12 1.44
N LEU A 133 14.62 0.57 0.88
CA LEU A 133 13.80 -0.27 0.01
C LEU A 133 14.50 -0.53 -1.34
N GLY A 134 15.27 0.45 -1.80
CA GLY A 134 15.92 0.45 -3.11
C GLY A 134 14.94 0.72 -4.27
N PRO A 135 15.43 1.24 -5.41
CA PRO A 135 14.57 1.60 -6.54
C PRO A 135 13.79 0.41 -7.13
N SER A 136 14.39 -0.77 -7.14
CA SER A 136 13.79 -1.98 -7.72
C SER A 136 12.56 -2.46 -6.95
N ALA A 137 12.63 -2.51 -5.61
CA ALA A 137 11.50 -2.90 -4.78
C ALA A 137 10.39 -1.85 -4.86
N LEU A 138 10.73 -0.56 -4.92
CA LEU A 138 9.75 0.52 -5.08
C LEU A 138 9.00 0.38 -6.41
N ILE A 139 9.72 0.13 -7.51
CA ILE A 139 9.13 -0.07 -8.83
C ILE A 139 8.24 -1.33 -8.83
N ALA A 140 8.73 -2.45 -8.30
CA ALA A 140 8.00 -3.71 -8.26
C ALA A 140 6.72 -3.61 -7.42
N ALA A 141 6.81 -3.05 -6.21
CA ALA A 141 5.66 -2.85 -5.33
C ALA A 141 4.63 -1.88 -5.92
N SER A 142 5.10 -0.79 -6.56
CA SER A 142 4.21 0.18 -7.21
C SER A 142 3.54 -0.40 -8.44
N PHE A 143 4.24 -1.24 -9.21
CA PHE A 143 3.65 -1.95 -10.33
C PHE A 143 2.60 -2.98 -9.87
N LEU A 144 2.92 -3.76 -8.84
CA LEU A 144 1.97 -4.68 -8.20
C LEU A 144 0.72 -3.94 -7.72
N ALA A 145 0.89 -2.81 -7.03
CA ALA A 145 -0.20 -1.94 -6.62
C ALA A 145 -1.06 -1.49 -7.81
N GLY A 146 -0.42 -1.02 -8.89
CA GLY A 146 -1.09 -0.60 -10.11
C GLY A 146 -1.92 -1.72 -10.73
N VAL A 147 -1.38 -2.94 -10.81
CA VAL A 147 -2.10 -4.11 -11.33
C VAL A 147 -3.31 -4.45 -10.46
N LEU A 148 -3.13 -4.52 -9.13
CA LEU A 148 -4.21 -4.85 -8.20
C LEU A 148 -5.34 -3.82 -8.23
N LEU A 149 -4.99 -2.53 -8.21
CA LEU A 149 -5.94 -1.43 -8.19
C LEU A 149 -6.73 -1.38 -9.51
N CYS A 150 -6.03 -1.38 -10.65
CA CYS A 150 -6.65 -1.40 -11.97
C CYS A 150 -7.50 -2.66 -12.18
N GLY A 151 -7.01 -3.81 -11.71
CA GLY A 151 -7.74 -5.09 -11.77
C GLY A 151 -9.04 -5.02 -10.99
N TYR A 152 -9.00 -4.52 -9.74
CA TYR A 152 -10.19 -4.36 -8.91
C TYR A 152 -11.21 -3.40 -9.55
N LEU A 153 -10.76 -2.22 -10.01
CA LEU A 153 -11.65 -1.24 -10.64
C LEU A 153 -12.28 -1.77 -11.93
N ARG A 154 -11.54 -2.56 -12.70
CA ARG A 154 -12.09 -3.22 -13.90
C ARG A 154 -13.13 -4.26 -13.53
N LEU A 155 -12.85 -5.15 -12.57
CA LEU A 155 -13.78 -6.17 -12.12
C LEU A 155 -15.07 -5.54 -11.58
N ALA A 156 -14.96 -4.44 -10.81
CA ALA A 156 -16.11 -3.71 -10.30
C ALA A 156 -16.92 -2.96 -11.38
N ALA A 157 -16.34 -2.74 -12.56
CA ALA A 157 -16.99 -2.07 -13.68
C ALA A 157 -17.58 -3.03 -14.71
N MET A 158 -17.33 -4.34 -14.61
CA MET A 158 -17.90 -5.34 -15.50
C MET A 158 -19.42 -5.46 -15.26
N PRO A 159 -20.23 -5.61 -16.33
CA PRO A 159 -21.65 -5.90 -16.17
C PRO A 159 -21.82 -7.25 -15.47
N GLU A 160 -22.84 -7.37 -14.62
CA GLU A 160 -23.21 -8.66 -14.02
C GLU A 160 -23.56 -9.64 -15.15
N PRO A 161 -23.13 -10.91 -15.04
CA PRO A 161 -23.49 -11.92 -16.03
C PRO A 161 -25.02 -12.04 -16.07
N GLU A 162 -25.61 -11.96 -17.26
CA GLU A 162 -27.03 -12.30 -17.45
C GLU A 162 -27.28 -13.69 -16.85
N GLU A 163 -28.23 -13.80 -15.93
CA GLU A 163 -28.70 -15.09 -15.45
C GLU A 163 -29.18 -15.89 -16.67
N THR A 164 -28.41 -16.90 -17.06
CA THR A 164 -28.83 -17.84 -18.09
C THR A 164 -30.16 -18.44 -17.66
N PRO A 165 -31.23 -18.35 -18.48
CA PRO A 165 -32.48 -19.01 -18.16
C PRO A 165 -32.18 -20.49 -17.94
N THR A 166 -32.48 -21.00 -16.75
CA THR A 166 -32.52 -22.42 -16.50
C THR A 166 -33.76 -22.95 -17.19
N ASP A 167 -33.59 -23.49 -18.41
CA ASP A 167 -34.59 -24.31 -19.09
C ASP A 167 -34.77 -25.67 -18.38
#